data_AF-A0A8R1HZZ3-F1
#
_entry.id   AF-A0A8R1HZZ3-F1
#
_cell.length_a   1.000
_cell.length_b   1.000
_cell.length_c   1.000
_cell.angle_alpha   90.00
_cell.angle_beta   90.00
_cell.angle_gamma   90.00
#
_symmetry.space_group_name_H-M   'P 1'
#
loop_
_entity.id
_entity.type
_entity.pdbx_description
1 polymer ?
#
loop_
_entity_poly.entity_id
_entity_poly.type
_entity_poly.pdbx_seq_one_letter_code
_entity_poly.pdbx_strand_id
1 'polypeptide(L)'
;MESLIKSFLVYVRPILEYGSVIFSPIGTVLIRRIESVQKSFVYRCCTKFGVHYASYFSTLETLVLESLEYRRLITDMMFLYKCIVAKDIACPSNLYLSFANCSSLRRHSYYLRSNISNFTKYT
;
A
#
# COMPACT_ATOMS: atom_id res chain seq x y z
N MET A 1 -4.16 21.04 -13.11
CA MET A 1 -4.08 20.09 -11.98
C MET A 1 -4.35 18.65 -12.42
N GLU A 2 -5.47 18.42 -13.10
CA GLU A 2 -5.92 17.11 -13.57
C GLU A 2 -4.87 16.29 -14.34
N SER A 3 -4.16 16.89 -15.31
CA SER A 3 -3.15 16.17 -16.11
C SER A 3 -2.01 15.61 -15.27
N LEU A 4 -1.55 16.35 -14.24
CA LEU A 4 -0.48 15.87 -13.35
C LEU A 4 -0.96 14.73 -12.45
N ILE A 5 -2.21 14.81 -11.99
CA ILE A 5 -2.84 13.72 -11.23
C ILE A 5 -2.91 12.48 -12.11
N LYS A 6 -3.43 12.60 -13.34
CA LYS A 6 -3.47 11.49 -14.31
C LYS A 6 -2.10 10.89 -14.56
N SER A 7 -1.06 11.71 -14.75
CA SER A 7 0.30 11.20 -14.92
C SER A 7 0.82 10.45 -13.68
N PHE A 8 0.53 10.94 -12.47
CA PHE A 8 0.87 10.21 -11.24
C PHE A 8 0.16 8.85 -11.18
N LEU A 9 -1.13 8.81 -11.52
CA LEU A 9 -1.94 7.59 -11.55
C LEU A 9 -1.46 6.56 -12.56
N VAL A 10 -1.04 6.99 -13.75
CA VAL A 10 -0.68 6.10 -14.86
C VAL A 10 0.78 5.65 -14.80
N TYR A 11 1.71 6.50 -14.34
CA TYR A 11 3.13 6.19 -14.39
C TYR A 11 3.72 5.85 -13.03
N VAL A 12 3.39 6.61 -11.99
CA VAL A 12 4.05 6.49 -10.69
C VAL A 12 3.36 5.45 -9.81
N ARG A 13 2.03 5.52 -9.70
CA ARG A 13 1.25 4.61 -8.86
C ARG A 13 1.49 3.14 -9.19
N PRO A 14 1.51 2.68 -10.47
CA PRO A 14 1.73 1.27 -10.76
C PRO A 14 3.09 0.78 -10.28
N ILE A 15 4.14 1.61 -10.32
CA ILE A 15 5.47 1.26 -9.82
C ILE A 15 5.44 1.06 -8.29
N LEU A 16 4.69 1.89 -7.57
CA LEU A 16 4.57 1.80 -6.10
C LEU A 16 3.65 0.67 -5.63
N GLU A 17 2.69 0.28 -6.46
CA GLU A 17 1.74 -0.81 -6.19
C GLU A 17 2.20 -2.16 -6.76
N TYR A 18 3.17 -2.15 -7.68
CA TYR A 18 3.67 -3.37 -8.30
C TYR A 18 4.24 -4.32 -7.26
N GLY A 19 3.75 -5.56 -7.30
CA GLY A 19 4.19 -6.59 -6.36
C GLY A 19 3.81 -6.30 -4.90
N SER A 20 2.85 -5.42 -4.61
CA SER A 20 2.47 -5.08 -3.23
C SER A 20 2.10 -6.31 -2.40
N VAL A 21 1.46 -7.31 -3.02
CA VAL A 21 1.09 -8.57 -2.38
C VAL A 21 2.30 -9.40 -1.95
N ILE A 22 3.35 -9.42 -2.78
CA ILE A 22 4.58 -10.17 -2.53
C ILE A 22 5.47 -9.42 -1.52
N PHE A 23 5.58 -8.10 -1.73
CA PHE A 23 6.43 -7.21 -0.98
C PHE A 23 5.68 -6.40 0.08
N SER A 24 4.52 -6.89 0.57
CA SER A 24 3.66 -6.16 1.52
C SER A 24 4.45 -5.80 2.79
N PRO A 25 4.89 -4.53 2.92
CA PRO A 25 5.87 -4.20 3.93
C PRO A 25 5.16 -4.05 5.27
N ILE A 26 5.54 -4.90 6.22
CA ILE A 26 4.94 -4.95 7.55
C ILE A 26 5.47 -3.83 8.47
N GLY A 27 6.57 -3.19 8.09
CA GLY A 27 7.23 -2.15 8.87
C GLY A 27 6.60 -0.78 8.65
N THR A 28 6.20 -0.10 9.73
CA THR A 28 5.63 1.26 9.68
C THR A 28 6.55 2.26 8.98
N VAL A 29 7.87 2.09 9.07
CA VAL A 29 8.87 2.90 8.38
C VAL A 29 8.75 2.77 6.85
N LEU A 30 8.62 1.53 6.35
CA LEU A 30 8.50 1.26 4.92
C LEU A 30 7.16 1.74 4.37
N ILE A 31 6.07 1.49 5.11
CA ILE A 31 4.73 2.02 4.77
C ILE A 31 4.79 3.54 4.64
N ARG A 32 5.37 4.23 5.62
CA ARG A 32 5.54 5.69 5.61
C ARG A 32 6.42 6.17 4.45
N ARG A 33 7.45 5.40 4.07
CA ARG A 33 8.36 5.73 2.97
C ARG A 33 7.70 5.60 1.60
N ILE A 34 6.79 4.64 1.42
CA ILE A 34 6.01 4.57 0.17
C ILE A 34 4.97 5.70 0.17
N GLU A 35 4.27 5.91 1.29
CA GLU A 35 3.26 6.97 1.41
C GLU A 35 3.85 8.37 1.23
N SER A 36 5.12 8.59 1.61
CA SER A 36 5.79 9.88 1.46
C SER A 36 5.92 10.33 0.00
N VAL A 37 5.97 9.38 -0.95
CA VAL A 37 5.98 9.71 -2.39
C VAL A 37 4.68 10.39 -2.78
N GLN A 38 3.52 9.84 -2.40
CA GLN A 38 2.22 10.45 -2.65
C GLN A 38 2.06 11.76 -1.89
N LYS A 39 2.48 11.82 -0.60
CA LYS A 39 2.45 13.07 0.18
C LYS A 39 3.24 14.19 -0.48
N SER A 40 4.45 13.90 -0.96
CA SER A 40 5.29 14.89 -1.65
C SER A 40 4.64 15.37 -2.94
N PHE A 41 4.06 14.45 -3.72
CA PHE A 41 3.33 14.79 -4.94
C PHE A 41 2.12 15.70 -4.65
N VAL A 42 1.27 15.32 -3.70
CA VAL A 42 0.06 16.08 -3.33
C VAL A 42 0.44 17.47 -2.84
N TYR A 43 1.41 17.58 -1.92
CA TYR A 43 1.87 18.87 -1.41
C TYR A 43 2.34 19.79 -2.55
N ARG A 44 3.24 19.29 -3.42
CA ARG A 44 3.76 20.06 -4.56
C ARG A 44 2.67 20.45 -5.55
N CYS A 45 1.69 19.58 -5.79
CA CYS A 45 0.56 19.90 -6.64
C CYS A 45 -0.29 21.02 -6.04
N CYS A 46 -0.64 20.92 -4.76
CA CYS A 46 -1.43 21.97 -4.08
C CYS A 46 -0.70 23.31 -4.11
N THR A 47 0.59 23.34 -3.76
CA THR A 47 1.40 24.57 -3.82
C THR A 47 1.45 25.15 -5.23
N LYS A 48 1.62 24.32 -6.27
CA LYS A 48 1.70 24.78 -7.67
C LYS A 48 0.41 25.40 -8.19
N PHE A 49 -0.75 24.92 -7.73
CA PHE A 49 -2.06 25.39 -8.20
C PHE A 49 -2.78 26.29 -7.17
N GLY A 50 -2.12 26.70 -6.10
CA GLY A 50 -2.69 27.59 -5.08
C GLY A 50 -3.83 26.98 -4.27
N VAL A 51 -3.91 25.65 -4.18
CA VAL A 51 -4.94 24.97 -3.38
C VAL A 51 -4.52 24.91 -1.92
N HIS A 52 -5.43 25.29 -1.02
CA HIS A 52 -5.20 25.27 0.41
C HIS A 52 -4.91 23.85 0.92
N TYR A 53 -3.71 23.63 1.45
CA TYR A 53 -3.28 22.36 2.00
C TYR A 53 -3.54 22.34 3.52
N ALA A 54 -4.72 21.87 3.93
CA ALA A 54 -5.09 21.78 5.36
C ALA A 54 -4.50 20.53 6.03
N SER A 55 -4.78 19.36 5.46
CA SER A 55 -4.28 18.08 5.94
C SER A 55 -4.10 17.14 4.76
N TYR A 56 -3.26 16.12 4.91
CA TYR A 56 -3.05 15.13 3.84
C TYR A 56 -4.36 14.44 3.44
N PHE A 57 -5.10 13.90 4.41
CA PHE A 57 -6.31 13.13 4.14
C PHE A 57 -7.45 14.00 3.60
N SER A 58 -7.66 15.20 4.13
CA SER A 58 -8.68 16.11 3.57
C SER A 58 -8.33 16.57 2.14
N THR A 59 -7.04 16.75 1.85
CA THR A 59 -6.58 17.07 0.49
C THR A 59 -6.78 15.89 -0.46
N LEU A 60 -6.55 14.66 0.00
CA LEU A 60 -6.83 13.47 -0.78
C LEU A 60 -8.31 13.36 -1.16
N GLU A 61 -9.22 13.62 -0.22
CA GLU A 61 -10.67 13.67 -0.50
C GLU A 61 -11.00 14.72 -1.56
N THR A 62 -10.42 15.91 -1.43
CA THR A 62 -10.62 17.01 -2.39
C THR A 62 -10.11 16.66 -3.80
N LEU A 63 -8.99 15.92 -3.88
CA LEU A 63 -8.39 15.48 -5.13
C LEU A 63 -8.96 14.15 -5.65
N VAL A 64 -9.92 13.54 -4.94
CA VAL A 64 -10.50 12.22 -5.26
C VAL A 64 -9.41 11.15 -5.40
N LEU A 65 -8.47 11.13 -4.45
CA LEU A 65 -7.38 10.17 -4.37
C LEU A 65 -7.49 9.35 -3.08
N GLU A 66 -7.18 8.07 -3.17
CA GLU A 66 -7.02 7.20 -2.00
C GLU A 66 -5.56 7.17 -1.55
N SER A 67 -5.30 6.87 -0.28
CA SER A 67 -3.93 6.64 0.21
C SER A 67 -3.35 5.37 -0.41
N LEU A 68 -2.02 5.32 -0.60
CA LEU A 68 -1.38 4.11 -1.12
C LEU A 68 -1.50 2.96 -0.12
N GLU A 69 -1.49 3.28 1.17
CA GLU A 69 -1.74 2.30 2.23
C GLU A 69 -3.12 1.64 2.11
N TYR A 70 -4.19 2.43 1.93
CA TYR A 70 -5.54 1.89 1.78
C TYR A 70 -5.67 1.02 0.53
N ARG A 71 -5.10 1.47 -0.58
CA ARG A 71 -5.12 0.70 -1.84
C ARG A 71 -4.39 -0.63 -1.72
N ARG A 72 -3.22 -0.66 -1.09
CA ARG A 72 -2.50 -1.92 -0.82
C ARG A 72 -3.30 -2.85 0.08
N LEU A 73 -3.99 -2.33 1.09
CA LEU A 73 -4.87 -3.12 1.96
C LEU A 73 -5.97 -3.83 1.15
N ILE A 74 -6.62 -3.10 0.23
CA ILE A 74 -7.63 -3.70 -0.68
C ILE A 74 -7.00 -4.80 -1.54
N THR A 75 -5.84 -4.53 -2.15
CA THR A 75 -5.14 -5.51 -2.98
C THR A 75 -4.78 -6.78 -2.20
N ASP A 76 -4.30 -6.63 -0.97
CA ASP A 76 -3.97 -7.75 -0.09
C ASP A 76 -5.23 -8.57 0.28
N MET A 77 -6.36 -7.90 0.57
CA MET A 77 -7.65 -8.55 0.82
C MET A 77 -8.18 -9.28 -0.42
N MET A 78 -8.09 -8.66 -1.60
CA MET A 78 -8.50 -9.29 -2.87
C MET A 78 -7.65 -10.52 -3.18
N PHE A 79 -6.35 -10.46 -2.95
CA PHE A 79 -5.47 -11.61 -3.11
C PHE A 79 -5.86 -12.74 -2.16
N LEU A 80 -6.12 -12.43 -0.88
CA LEU A 80 -6.55 -13.41 0.10
C LEU A 80 -7.86 -14.11 -0.34
N TYR A 81 -8.84 -13.33 -0.80
CA TYR A 81 -10.10 -13.86 -1.31
C TYR A 81 -9.88 -14.81 -2.48
N LYS A 82 -9.02 -14.43 -3.44
CA LYS A 82 -8.70 -15.27 -4.61
C LYS A 82 -8.00 -16.57 -4.23
N CYS A 83 -7.16 -16.55 -3.20
CA CYS A 83 -6.48 -17.73 -2.68
C CYS A 83 -7.43 -18.67 -1.92
N ILE A 84 -8.27 -18.14 -1.03
CA ILE A 84 -9.07 -18.95 -0.09
C ILE A 84 -10.42 -19.33 -0.67
N VAL A 85 -11.14 -18.36 -1.21
CA VAL A 85 -12.55 -18.50 -1.61
C VAL A 85 -12.65 -18.89 -3.08
N ALA A 86 -12.08 -18.08 -3.98
CA ALA A 86 -12.19 -18.32 -5.42
C ALA A 86 -11.33 -19.51 -5.88
N LYS A 87 -10.21 -19.76 -5.21
CA LYS A 87 -9.20 -20.78 -5.57
C LYS A 87 -8.59 -20.57 -6.98
N ASP A 88 -8.68 -19.36 -7.50
CA ASP A 88 -8.09 -18.97 -8.80
C ASP A 88 -6.55 -19.01 -8.78
N ILE A 89 -5.97 -18.86 -7.60
CA ILE A 89 -4.53 -18.81 -7.39
C ILE A 89 -4.11 -20.10 -6.66
N ALA A 90 -3.51 -21.03 -7.40
CA ALA A 90 -2.86 -22.19 -6.81
C ALA A 90 -1.60 -21.72 -6.06
N CYS A 91 -1.67 -21.69 -4.73
CA CYS A 91 -0.51 -21.45 -3.87
C CYS A 91 0.03 -22.80 -3.43
N PRO A 92 1.12 -23.33 -4.03
CA PRO A 92 1.66 -24.62 -3.64
C PRO A 92 2.22 -24.50 -2.23
N SER A 93 1.62 -25.25 -1.29
CA SER A 93 2.09 -25.55 0.07
C SER A 93 2.79 -24.42 0.84
N ASN A 94 2.08 -23.80 1.79
CA ASN A 94 2.60 -23.00 2.92
C ASN A 94 3.51 -21.80 2.61
N LEU A 95 3.69 -21.41 1.35
CA LEU A 95 4.88 -20.65 1.01
C LEU A 95 4.88 -19.17 1.44
N TYR A 96 3.76 -18.49 1.68
CA TYR A 96 3.84 -17.03 1.97
C TYR A 96 2.83 -16.45 2.95
N LEU A 97 1.91 -17.25 3.48
CA LEU A 97 0.89 -16.80 4.42
C LEU A 97 1.07 -17.58 5.72
N SER A 98 1.82 -17.01 6.67
CA SER A 98 1.76 -17.49 8.06
C SER A 98 0.83 -16.59 8.86
N PHE A 99 0.00 -17.20 9.69
CA PHE A 99 -0.61 -16.45 10.77
C PHE A 99 0.53 -16.00 11.69
N ALA A 100 0.64 -14.69 11.91
CA ALA A 100 1.66 -14.17 12.80
C ALA A 100 1.34 -14.67 14.21
N ASN A 101 2.25 -15.43 14.83
CA ASN A 101 2.15 -15.70 16.26
C ASN A 101 2.50 -14.40 17.01
N CYS A 102 1.51 -13.54 17.19
CA CYS A 102 1.69 -12.17 17.66
C CYS A 102 1.82 -12.17 19.19
N SER A 103 3.04 -12.08 19.70
CA SER A 103 3.31 -11.73 21.11
C SER A 103 3.26 -10.22 21.38
N SER A 104 2.95 -9.41 20.37
CA SER A 104 3.00 -7.95 20.42
C SER A 104 1.61 -7.32 20.57
N LEU A 105 1.44 -6.51 21.61
CA LEU A 105 0.21 -5.84 22.05
C LEU A 105 -0.40 -4.82 21.06
N ARG A 106 0.28 -4.49 19.95
CA ARG A 106 -0.13 -3.40 19.04
C ARG A 106 -0.81 -3.87 17.76
N ARG A 107 -1.05 -5.17 17.57
CA ARG A 107 -1.68 -5.72 16.36
C ARG A 107 -2.78 -6.71 16.71
N HIS A 108 -3.73 -6.87 15.79
CA HIS A 108 -4.83 -7.81 15.94
C HIS A 108 -4.39 -9.25 15.68
N SER A 109 -5.06 -10.19 16.33
CA SER A 109 -4.74 -11.63 16.31
C SER A 109 -4.80 -12.28 14.92
N TYR A 110 -5.68 -11.79 14.05
CA TYR A 110 -5.90 -12.36 12.70
C TYR A 110 -4.99 -11.77 11.60
N TYR A 111 -3.86 -11.16 11.97
CA TYR A 111 -2.98 -10.53 10.99
C TYR A 111 -2.17 -11.57 10.20
N LEU A 112 -2.18 -11.44 8.87
CA LEU A 112 -1.43 -12.30 7.96
C LEU A 112 -0.03 -11.74 7.75
N ARG A 113 0.98 -12.56 8.00
CA ARG A 113 2.39 -12.20 7.83
C ARG A 113 2.98 -12.92 6.62
N SER A 114 3.68 -12.14 5.79
CA SER A 114 4.60 -12.71 4.81
C SER A 114 5.80 -13.33 5.52
N ASN A 115 6.13 -14.58 5.17
CA ASN A 115 7.33 -15.26 5.67
C ASN A 115 8.64 -14.66 5.14
N ILE A 116 8.57 -13.78 4.13
CA ILE A 116 9.74 -13.13 3.55
C ILE A 116 10.12 -11.93 4.41
N SER A 117 11.33 -11.96 4.97
CA SER A 117 11.86 -10.84 5.74
C SER A 117 12.00 -9.59 4.85
N ASN A 118 11.84 -8.40 5.42
CA ASN A 118 12.10 -7.16 4.69
C ASN A 118 13.59 -6.95 4.40
N PHE A 119 14.48 -7.66 5.10
CA PHE A 119 15.93 -7.51 4.95
C PHE A 119 16.47 -8.25 3.71
N THR A 120 15.90 -9.42 3.42
CA THR A 120 16.22 -10.25 2.24
C THR A 120 15.66 -9.70 0.92
N LYS A 121 15.02 -8.52 0.93
CA LYS A 121 14.38 -7.88 -0.23
C LYS A 121 15.24 -6.77 -0.86
N TYR A 122 16.45 -6.53 -0.32
CA TYR A 122 17.39 -5.49 -0.77
C TYR A 122 18.70 -6.03 -1.36
N THR A 123 18.80 -7.35 -1.55
CA THR A 123 19.88 -8.00 -2.32
C THR A 123 19.41 -8.24 -3.74
#